data_AF-A0A069RI73-F1
#
_entry.id   AF-A0A069RI73-F1
#
_cell.length_a   1.000
_cell.length_b   1.000
_cell.length_c   1.000
_cell.angle_alpha   90.00
_cell.angle_beta   90.00
_cell.angle_gamma   90.00
#
_symmetry.space_group_name_H-M   'P 1'
#
loop_
_entity.id
_entity.type
_entity.pdbx_description
1 polymer ?
#
loop_
_entity_poly.entity_id
_entity_poly.type
_entity_poly.pdbx_seq_one_letter_code
_entity_poly.pdbx_strand_id
1 'polypeptide(L)'
;MYYTRFDTIFCEIILVGDEQGLANLHLNTGKGKRTFEIDDEWILNDGFFAPARKQIEEYMSGERRRFDVRLNPKGTDYQKRVWSELTKIPYGKLYTYKQIAANTGNERASRAVGMANSKNPIPIIVPCHRVVGSNGKLTGFAHGLEIKEKLIALEKGEKSPGKAADETPIGELHEKLGSTVREELFELADEEYRKFQIKLCPNTENIVGVRLPLLRKLAQRIAKGDWRKYMEAANDEYFEEVMLQGMVIGSAKAGVEDVLSYAADFVPKIDNWAVCDSFCGSLKITNKNKARVWEFIQHYLHSDKEFEIRFAVVMLLGYYIDEYYIDRVLKLLDGVRHDGYYVKMAVAWAVSICFIKFPEKTMEYLEDSNLDDFSYNKSLQKITESLRVDKETKHIIRSMKRK
;
A
#
# COMPACT_ATOMS: atom_id res chain seq x y z
N MET A 1 9.76 26.10 9.10
CA MET A 1 9.86 24.63 9.28
C MET A 1 9.80 23.99 7.91
N TYR A 2 10.49 22.87 7.71
CA TYR A 2 10.37 22.04 6.51
C TYR A 2 9.50 20.83 6.79
N TYR A 3 8.83 20.31 5.75
CA TYR A 3 8.15 19.02 5.82
C TYR A 3 8.34 18.18 4.55
N THR A 4 8.07 16.88 4.64
CA THR A 4 7.90 15.96 3.51
C THR A 4 6.82 14.94 3.85
N ARG A 5 6.28 14.26 2.82
CA ARG A 5 5.37 13.12 2.94
C ARG A 5 5.77 12.02 1.96
N PHE A 6 5.67 10.78 2.39
CA PHE A 6 5.95 9.62 1.53
C PHE A 6 5.25 8.37 2.06
N ASP A 7 4.95 7.45 1.13
CA ASP A 7 4.34 6.17 1.46
C ASP A 7 5.38 5.14 1.92
N THR A 8 4.98 4.31 2.89
CA THR A 8 5.72 3.11 3.29
C THR A 8 4.84 1.87 3.16
N ILE A 9 5.40 0.69 3.42
CA ILE A 9 4.65 -0.57 3.42
C ILE A 9 3.52 -0.63 4.46
N PHE A 10 3.54 0.26 5.47
CA PHE A 10 2.54 0.24 6.55
C PHE A 10 1.54 1.41 6.49
N CYS A 11 2.00 2.60 6.11
CA CYS A 11 1.19 3.82 6.05
C CYS A 11 1.97 4.98 5.39
N GLU A 12 1.28 6.07 5.07
CA GLU A 12 1.91 7.35 4.74
C GLU A 12 2.60 7.93 5.99
N ILE A 13 3.81 8.46 5.80
CA ILE A 13 4.61 9.13 6.83
C ILE A 13 4.76 10.59 6.46
N ILE A 14 4.61 11.46 7.45
CA ILE A 14 4.90 12.90 7.34
C ILE A 14 6.05 13.22 8.29
N LEU A 15 7.11 13.82 7.77
CA LEU A 15 8.25 14.29 8.56
C LEU A 15 8.26 15.81 8.60
N VAL A 16 8.61 16.37 9.76
CA VAL A 16 8.67 17.82 9.97
C VAL A 16 9.89 18.15 10.83
N GLY A 17 10.64 19.17 10.44
CA GLY A 17 11.91 19.52 11.06
C GLY A 17 12.47 20.85 10.59
N ASP A 18 13.61 21.21 11.16
CA ASP A 18 14.41 22.38 10.81
C ASP A 18 15.90 22.02 10.93
N GLU A 19 16.79 23.00 10.73
CA GLU A 19 18.25 22.81 10.82
C GLU A 19 18.74 22.24 12.17
N GLN A 20 17.92 22.31 13.23
CA GLN A 20 18.26 21.71 14.53
C GLN A 20 17.93 20.21 14.59
N GLY A 21 17.08 19.70 13.69
CA GLY A 21 16.80 18.27 13.50
C GLY A 21 15.33 17.95 13.22
N LEU A 22 15.01 16.66 13.17
CA LEU A 22 13.64 16.16 13.02
C LEU A 22 12.83 16.48 14.28
N ALA A 23 11.74 17.23 14.13
CA ALA A 23 10.90 17.66 15.24
C ALA A 23 9.66 16.77 15.41
N ASN A 24 9.05 16.30 14.31
CA ASN A 24 7.92 15.38 14.31
C ASN A 24 8.05 14.31 13.23
N LEU A 25 7.51 13.13 13.54
CA LEU A 25 7.20 12.05 12.60
C LEU A 25 5.75 11.65 12.85
N HIS A 26 4.91 11.77 11.82
CA HIS A 26 3.52 11.33 11.90
C HIS A 26 3.30 10.07 11.08
N LEU A 27 2.55 9.13 11.66
CA LEU A 27 2.08 7.92 10.99
C LEU A 27 0.61 8.10 10.64
N ASN A 28 0.32 8.35 9.36
CA ASN A 28 -1.04 8.52 8.86
C ASN A 28 -1.67 7.15 8.60
N THR A 29 -2.13 6.50 9.67
CA THR A 29 -2.69 5.14 9.64
C THR A 29 -4.20 5.12 9.35
N GLY A 30 -4.87 6.27 9.33
CA GLY A 30 -6.34 6.38 9.35
C GLY A 30 -7.00 5.79 10.60
N LYS A 31 -6.22 5.25 11.55
CA LYS A 31 -6.67 4.55 12.76
C LYS A 31 -5.85 5.02 13.95
N GLY A 32 -6.24 6.11 14.57
CA GLY A 32 -5.53 6.68 15.72
C GLY A 32 -6.31 7.84 16.31
N LYS A 33 -5.87 8.34 17.48
CA LYS A 33 -6.48 9.53 18.11
C LYS A 33 -5.77 10.83 17.71
N ARG A 34 -4.65 10.74 16.99
CA ARG A 34 -3.83 11.88 16.61
C ARG A 34 -4.23 12.36 15.23
N THR A 35 -4.81 13.55 15.17
CA THR A 35 -4.89 14.34 13.93
C THR A 35 -3.56 15.04 13.73
N PHE A 36 -3.15 15.20 12.46
CA PHE A 36 -1.95 15.92 12.09
C PHE A 36 -2.28 16.82 10.92
N GLU A 37 -2.07 18.11 11.10
CA GLU A 37 -2.32 19.13 10.09
C GLU A 37 -0.97 19.73 9.71
N ILE A 38 -0.79 19.92 8.42
CA ILE A 38 0.38 20.61 7.88
C ILE A 38 0.04 22.10 7.95
N ASP A 39 0.91 22.86 8.59
CA ASP A 39 0.78 24.31 8.69
C ASP A 39 1.09 24.96 7.33
N ASP A 40 0.28 25.94 6.93
CA ASP A 40 0.40 26.62 5.64
C ASP A 40 1.74 27.36 5.48
N GLU A 41 2.42 27.71 6.59
CA GLU A 41 3.74 28.34 6.57
C GLU A 41 4.90 27.33 6.41
N TRP A 42 4.63 26.03 6.44
CA TRP A 42 5.68 25.02 6.30
C TRP A 42 6.05 24.82 4.82
N ILE A 43 7.34 24.65 4.58
CA ILE A 43 7.88 24.53 3.22
C ILE A 43 8.12 23.05 2.91
N LEU A 44 7.53 22.55 1.82
CA LEU A 44 7.80 21.19 1.32
C LEU A 44 9.26 21.09 0.84
N ASN A 45 10.03 20.17 1.39
CA ASN A 45 11.43 19.97 1.04
C ASN A 45 11.86 18.50 1.21
N ASP A 46 11.66 17.71 0.16
CA ASP A 46 12.01 16.29 0.17
C ASP A 46 13.52 16.04 0.33
N GLY A 47 14.35 16.91 -0.25
CA GLY A 47 15.81 16.81 -0.19
C GLY A 47 16.35 16.92 1.24
N PHE A 48 15.78 17.82 2.04
CA PHE A 48 16.13 17.99 3.46
C PHE A 48 15.95 16.70 4.26
N PHE A 49 14.92 15.91 3.96
CA PHE A 49 14.58 14.68 4.69
C PHE A 49 15.09 13.40 4.03
N ALA A 50 15.76 13.45 2.88
CA ALA A 50 16.21 12.27 2.15
C ALA A 50 16.99 11.26 3.02
N PRO A 51 17.91 11.67 3.91
CA PRO A 51 18.58 10.72 4.82
C PRO A 51 17.64 10.05 5.82
N ALA A 52 16.73 10.82 6.44
CA ALA A 52 15.77 10.28 7.40
C ALA A 52 14.76 9.34 6.73
N ARG A 53 14.25 9.74 5.56
CA ARG A 53 13.35 8.92 4.73
C ARG A 53 13.98 7.58 4.39
N LYS A 54 15.20 7.55 3.86
CA LYS A 54 15.91 6.31 3.51
C LYS A 54 16.01 5.37 4.71
N GLN A 55 16.39 5.89 5.88
CA GLN A 55 16.51 5.07 7.08
C GLN A 55 15.16 4.53 7.57
N ILE A 56 14.08 5.31 7.44
CA ILE A 56 12.74 4.85 7.78
C ILE A 56 12.30 3.75 6.82
N GLU A 57 12.52 3.91 5.51
CA GLU A 57 12.21 2.89 4.50
C GLU A 57 13.00 1.59 4.77
N GLU A 58 14.31 1.67 5.01
CA GLU A 58 15.16 0.52 5.38
C GLU A 58 14.71 -0.15 6.69
N TYR A 59 14.27 0.64 7.68
CA TYR A 59 13.77 0.08 8.93
C TYR A 59 12.46 -0.66 8.67
N MET A 60 11.53 -0.07 7.90
CA MET A 60 10.24 -0.68 7.58
C MET A 60 10.38 -1.94 6.72
N SER A 61 11.43 -2.05 5.90
CA SER A 61 11.74 -3.30 5.17
C SER A 61 12.50 -4.33 6.00
N GLY A 62 12.91 -3.99 7.23
CA GLY A 62 13.66 -4.88 8.13
C GLY A 62 15.18 -4.88 7.89
N GLU A 63 15.68 -4.03 7.01
CA GLU A 63 17.10 -3.90 6.65
C GLU A 63 17.89 -3.06 7.68
N ARG A 64 17.20 -2.21 8.46
CA ARG A 64 17.82 -1.34 9.47
C ARG A 64 17.31 -1.61 10.88
N ARG A 65 18.25 -1.62 11.84
CA ARG A 65 17.96 -1.78 13.28
C ARG A 65 18.23 -0.55 14.14
N ARG A 66 18.95 0.45 13.61
CA ARG A 66 19.34 1.68 14.33
C ARG A 66 19.20 2.90 13.44
N PHE A 67 18.66 3.97 14.01
CA PHE A 67 18.55 5.27 13.36
C PHE A 67 19.75 6.15 13.72
N ASP A 68 20.25 6.86 12.73
CA ASP A 68 21.24 7.92 12.84
C ASP A 68 20.63 9.19 12.26
N VAL A 69 19.72 9.80 13.03
CA VAL A 69 18.96 10.99 12.63
C VAL A 69 19.03 11.99 13.78
N ARG A 70 19.42 13.23 13.48
CA ARG A 70 19.43 14.32 14.47
C ARG A 70 17.99 14.66 14.86
N LEU A 71 17.66 14.58 16.15
CA LEU A 71 16.31 14.82 16.67
C LEU A 71 16.23 16.17 17.41
N ASN A 72 15.12 16.88 17.22
CA ASN A 72 14.76 18.12 17.91
C ASN A 72 13.31 18.08 18.45
N PRO A 73 12.93 17.08 19.28
CA PRO A 73 11.56 16.99 19.78
C PRO A 73 11.29 18.08 20.82
N LYS A 74 10.14 18.76 20.70
CA LYS A 74 9.66 19.71 21.71
C LYS A 74 8.83 18.99 22.78
N GLY A 75 9.08 19.30 24.05
CA GLY A 75 8.42 18.69 25.20
C GLY A 75 9.01 19.16 26.52
N THR A 76 8.36 18.81 27.63
CA THR A 76 8.85 19.10 28.98
C THR A 76 10.12 18.31 29.30
N ASP A 77 10.89 18.73 30.29
CA ASP A 77 12.10 18.01 30.69
C ASP A 77 11.80 16.56 31.10
N TYR A 78 10.65 16.33 31.74
CA TYR A 78 10.20 14.98 32.07
C TYR A 78 9.92 14.15 30.81
N GLN A 79 9.20 14.71 29.82
CA GLN A 79 8.94 14.02 28.56
C GLN A 79 10.23 13.68 27.82
N LYS A 80 11.16 14.65 27.71
CA LYS A 80 12.47 14.44 27.09
C LYS A 80 13.30 13.36 27.78
N ARG A 81 13.28 13.32 29.13
CA ARG A 81 13.91 12.23 29.89
C ARG A 81 13.29 10.87 29.57
N VAL A 82 11.96 10.77 29.56
CA VAL A 82 11.27 9.52 29.18
C VAL A 82 11.64 9.11 27.77
N TRP A 83 11.57 10.01 26.78
CA TRP A 83 11.90 9.71 25.39
C TRP A 83 13.35 9.26 25.20
N SER A 84 14.29 9.87 25.94
CA SER A 84 15.69 9.42 25.98
C SER A 84 15.79 7.98 26.48
N GLU A 85 15.10 7.62 27.57
CA GLU A 85 15.05 6.22 28.05
C GLU A 85 14.44 5.26 27.03
N LEU A 86 13.43 5.68 26.26
CA LEU A 86 12.85 4.84 25.21
C LEU A 86 13.88 4.47 24.13
N THR A 87 14.76 5.40 23.74
CA THR A 87 15.79 5.13 22.71
C THR A 87 16.81 4.08 23.14
N LYS A 88 16.94 3.80 24.44
CA LYS A 88 17.81 2.76 24.99
C LYS A 88 17.21 1.36 24.88
N ILE A 89 15.91 1.22 24.61
CA ILE A 89 15.27 -0.09 24.42
C ILE A 89 15.82 -0.71 23.13
N PRO A 90 16.49 -1.88 23.18
CA PRO A 90 17.04 -2.49 21.96
C PRO A 90 15.96 -2.89 20.96
N TYR A 91 16.33 -2.94 19.67
CA TYR A 91 15.49 -3.47 18.59
C TYR A 91 15.01 -4.90 18.93
N GLY A 92 13.72 -5.17 18.80
CA GLY A 92 13.11 -6.49 19.07
C GLY A 92 12.92 -6.80 20.56
N LYS A 93 13.22 -5.87 21.46
CA LYS A 93 12.98 -6.01 22.90
C LYS A 93 11.81 -5.15 23.36
N LEU A 94 11.02 -5.69 24.28
CA LEU A 94 9.88 -5.02 24.89
C LEU A 94 10.18 -4.69 26.35
N TYR A 95 9.84 -3.48 26.77
CA TYR A 95 9.96 -3.01 28.14
C TYR A 95 8.57 -2.66 28.67
N THR A 96 8.34 -2.83 29.96
CA THR A 96 7.09 -2.42 30.60
C THR A 96 7.12 -0.94 30.97
N TYR A 97 5.96 -0.30 31.08
CA TYR A 97 5.87 1.06 31.63
C TYR A 97 6.54 1.18 33.01
N LYS A 98 6.49 0.12 33.81
CA LYS A 98 7.13 0.04 35.13
C LYS A 98 8.66 0.08 35.04
N GLN A 99 9.25 -0.66 34.10
CA GLN A 99 10.70 -0.64 33.87
C GLN A 99 11.17 0.74 33.41
N ILE A 100 10.44 1.40 32.51
CA ILE A 100 10.79 2.76 32.09
C ILE A 100 10.63 3.75 33.25
N ALA A 101 9.58 3.61 34.07
CA ALA A 101 9.38 4.46 35.25
C ALA A 101 10.55 4.34 36.25
N ALA A 102 11.01 3.12 36.51
CA ALA A 102 12.18 2.87 37.35
C ALA A 102 13.45 3.53 36.77
N ASN A 103 13.70 3.39 35.47
CA ASN A 103 14.86 4.01 34.80
C ASN A 103 14.82 5.55 34.83
N THR A 104 13.62 6.14 34.90
CA THR A 104 13.44 7.60 35.06
C THR A 104 13.49 8.09 36.52
N GLY A 105 13.80 7.21 37.47
CA GLY A 105 13.99 7.55 38.89
C GLY A 105 12.73 7.48 39.76
N ASN A 106 11.61 6.97 39.23
CA ASN A 106 10.39 6.78 40.02
C ASN A 106 9.58 5.58 39.52
N GLU A 107 9.75 4.42 40.15
CA GLU A 107 9.08 3.17 39.79
C GLU A 107 7.54 3.26 39.83
N ARG A 108 6.98 4.18 40.64
CA ARG A 108 5.52 4.40 40.76
C ARG A 108 4.96 5.30 39.65
N ALA A 109 5.79 5.87 38.79
CA ALA A 109 5.39 6.83 37.76
C ALA A 109 4.91 6.20 36.43
N SER A 110 4.49 4.94 36.43
CA SER A 110 4.07 4.22 35.20
C SER A 110 2.99 4.97 34.38
N ARG A 111 2.02 5.62 35.05
CA ARG A 111 0.99 6.42 34.38
C ARG A 111 1.57 7.68 33.73
N ALA A 112 2.52 8.34 34.39
CA ALA A 112 3.19 9.53 33.86
C ALA A 112 4.05 9.18 32.64
N VAL A 113 4.74 8.04 32.66
CA VAL A 113 5.44 7.49 31.48
C VAL A 113 4.45 7.22 30.35
N GLY A 114 3.28 6.63 30.64
CA GLY A 114 2.22 6.42 29.65
C GLY A 114 1.77 7.70 28.96
N MET A 115 1.60 8.79 29.72
CA MET A 115 1.28 10.12 29.19
C MET A 115 2.43 10.74 28.37
N ALA A 116 3.68 10.54 28.78
CA ALA A 116 4.83 10.99 28.00
C ALA A 116 4.98 10.22 26.68
N ASN A 117 4.74 8.90 26.68
CA ASN A 117 4.75 8.06 25.48
C ASN A 117 3.67 8.47 24.48
N SER A 118 2.46 8.81 24.94
CA SER A 118 1.37 9.24 24.05
C SER A 118 1.62 10.61 23.41
N LYS A 119 2.55 11.40 23.98
CA LYS A 119 3.01 12.69 23.48
C LYS A 119 4.32 12.62 22.70
N ASN A 120 4.87 11.42 22.46
CA ASN A 120 6.08 11.27 21.66
C ASN A 120 5.87 11.84 20.24
N PRO A 121 6.60 12.91 19.86
CA PRO A 121 6.42 13.53 18.56
C PRO A 121 7.08 12.74 17.42
N ILE A 122 8.00 11.83 17.72
CA ILE A 122 8.82 11.09 16.72
C ILE A 122 8.74 9.58 16.99
N PRO A 123 7.56 8.93 16.84
CA PRO A 123 7.42 7.48 16.93
C PRO A 123 8.35 6.76 15.96
N ILE A 124 8.55 5.45 16.16
CA ILE A 124 9.52 4.59 15.45
C ILE A 124 10.98 4.91 15.82
N ILE A 125 11.42 6.14 15.58
CA ILE A 125 12.79 6.56 15.92
C ILE A 125 12.96 6.67 17.43
N VAL A 126 12.00 7.31 18.11
CA VAL A 126 11.81 7.16 19.56
C VAL A 126 10.81 6.01 19.73
N PRO A 127 11.25 4.80 20.15
CA PRO A 127 10.50 3.57 19.92
C PRO A 127 9.45 3.31 21.01
N CYS A 128 8.46 4.21 21.12
CA CYS A 128 7.39 4.07 22.11
C CYS A 128 6.47 2.85 21.87
N HIS A 129 6.50 2.26 20.66
CA HIS A 129 5.83 1.00 20.34
C HIS A 129 6.42 -0.19 21.11
N ARG A 130 7.68 -0.13 21.55
CA ARG A 130 8.33 -1.19 22.35
C ARG A 130 7.88 -1.24 23.82
N VAL A 131 7.02 -0.32 24.26
CA VAL A 131 6.56 -0.26 25.65
C VAL A 131 5.19 -0.93 25.82
N VAL A 132 5.08 -1.84 26.78
CA VAL A 132 3.89 -2.67 27.02
C VAL A 132 3.39 -2.61 28.47
N GLY A 133 2.19 -3.15 28.72
CA GLY A 133 1.65 -3.32 30.07
C GLY A 133 2.48 -4.29 30.91
N SER A 134 2.31 -4.25 32.23
CA SER A 134 3.03 -5.13 33.18
C SER A 134 2.76 -6.63 32.97
N ASN A 135 1.63 -6.97 32.34
CA ASN A 135 1.25 -8.34 31.96
C ASN A 135 1.68 -8.70 30.52
N GLY A 136 2.53 -7.89 29.89
CA GLY A 136 2.98 -8.08 28.50
C GLY A 136 1.93 -7.74 27.43
N LYS A 137 0.70 -7.34 27.82
CA LYS A 137 -0.34 -6.96 26.85
C LYS A 137 0.02 -5.66 26.14
N LEU A 138 -0.24 -5.64 24.83
CA LEU A 138 -0.19 -4.42 24.03
C LEU A 138 -1.33 -3.51 24.47
N THR A 139 -0.95 -2.34 24.97
CA THR A 139 -1.89 -1.29 25.36
C THR A 139 -1.39 0.02 24.79
N GLY A 140 -2.33 0.89 24.37
CA GLY A 140 -2.06 2.28 23.98
C GLY A 140 -1.01 2.51 22.88
N PHE A 141 -1.42 3.14 21.78
CA PHE A 141 -0.51 3.76 20.83
C PHE A 141 -1.21 4.95 20.18
N ALA A 142 -0.56 6.12 20.14
CA ALA A 142 -1.20 7.34 19.64
C ALA A 142 -1.68 7.21 18.18
N HIS A 143 -0.99 6.37 17.39
CA HIS A 143 -1.26 6.12 15.97
C HIS A 143 -1.98 4.78 15.72
N GLY A 144 -2.55 4.16 16.77
CA GLY A 144 -3.34 2.92 16.68
C GLY A 144 -2.61 1.65 17.11
N LEU A 145 -3.33 0.68 17.68
CA LEU A 145 -2.73 -0.59 18.11
C LEU A 145 -2.25 -1.45 16.94
N GLU A 146 -2.94 -1.39 15.80
CA GLU A 146 -2.61 -2.18 14.61
C GLU A 146 -1.18 -1.88 14.10
N ILE A 147 -0.78 -0.61 14.04
CA ILE A 147 0.57 -0.25 13.60
C ILE A 147 1.63 -0.63 14.66
N LYS A 148 1.29 -0.55 15.96
CA LYS A 148 2.17 -1.00 17.04
C LYS A 148 2.47 -2.50 16.94
N GLU A 149 1.43 -3.29 16.66
CA GLU A 149 1.53 -4.72 16.40
C GLU A 149 2.43 -5.02 15.20
N LYS A 150 2.23 -4.33 14.08
CA LYS A 150 3.07 -4.46 12.87
C LYS A 150 4.54 -4.15 13.14
N LEU A 151 4.83 -3.05 13.84
CA LEU A 151 6.20 -2.64 14.18
C LEU A 151 6.89 -3.64 15.11
N ILE A 152 6.21 -4.12 16.14
CA ILE A 152 6.79 -5.11 17.07
C ILE A 152 7.12 -6.42 16.34
N ALA A 153 6.20 -6.88 15.48
CA ALA A 153 6.42 -8.11 14.75
C ALA A 153 7.57 -8.00 13.75
N LEU A 154 7.61 -6.90 12.98
CA LEU A 154 8.75 -6.55 12.13
C LEU A 154 10.08 -6.65 12.90
N GLU A 155 10.12 -6.12 14.12
CA GLU A 155 11.33 -6.13 14.93
C GLU A 155 11.73 -7.51 15.48
N LYS A 156 10.77 -8.38 15.70
CA LYS A 156 11.04 -9.74 16.14
C LYS A 156 11.35 -10.69 14.99
N GLY A 157 11.29 -10.21 13.74
CA GLY A 157 11.27 -11.09 12.57
C GLY A 157 9.99 -11.94 12.50
N GLU A 158 8.99 -11.61 13.32
CA GLU A 158 7.67 -12.21 13.31
C GLU A 158 6.85 -11.55 12.18
N LYS A 159 6.14 -12.35 11.38
CA LYS A 159 5.09 -11.80 10.51
C LYS A 159 4.02 -11.16 11.41
N SER A 160 3.50 -9.99 11.03
CA SER A 160 2.61 -9.17 11.88
C SER A 160 1.47 -9.95 12.56
N PRO A 161 1.06 -9.60 13.80
CA PRO A 161 0.02 -10.31 14.53
C PRO A 161 -1.33 -9.91 13.91
N GLY A 162 -1.74 -10.66 12.90
CA GLY A 162 -3.06 -10.60 12.31
C GLY A 162 -3.71 -11.97 12.47
N LYS A 163 -4.23 -12.20 13.68
CA LYS A 163 -4.92 -13.42 14.15
C LYS A 163 -4.09 -14.71 14.14
N ALA A 164 -4.35 -15.54 15.14
CA ALA A 164 -3.77 -16.87 15.29
C ALA A 164 -4.33 -17.80 14.21
N ALA A 165 -3.50 -18.12 13.22
CA ALA A 165 -3.45 -19.40 12.56
C ALA A 165 -2.03 -19.58 12.02
N ASP A 166 -1.36 -20.59 12.56
CA ASP A 166 -0.23 -21.37 12.02
C ASP A 166 0.67 -20.71 10.97
N GLU A 167 1.94 -20.52 11.33
CA GLU A 167 3.01 -20.75 10.37
C GLU A 167 4.25 -21.33 11.08
N THR A 168 4.61 -22.52 10.63
CA THR A 168 5.88 -23.19 10.87
C THR A 168 7.01 -22.37 10.24
N PRO A 169 8.24 -22.33 10.81
CA PRO A 169 9.29 -21.44 10.32
C PRO A 169 9.76 -21.79 8.90
N ILE A 170 9.44 -20.95 7.92
CA ILE A 170 9.99 -20.98 6.55
C ILE A 170 11.37 -20.31 6.50
N GLY A 171 12.23 -20.66 7.46
CA GLY A 171 13.68 -20.39 7.45
C GLY A 171 14.49 -21.58 6.93
N GLU A 172 13.84 -22.74 6.85
CA GLU A 172 14.37 -24.00 6.32
C GLU A 172 13.28 -24.72 5.52
N LEU A 173 12.62 -24.05 4.55
CA LEU A 173 12.06 -24.83 3.44
C LEU A 173 13.22 -25.14 2.51
N HIS A 174 13.83 -26.27 2.82
CA HIS A 174 14.59 -27.14 1.96
C HIS A 174 14.56 -26.72 0.48
N GLU A 175 15.74 -26.70 -0.14
CA GLU A 175 15.90 -27.34 -1.44
C GLU A 175 15.41 -28.80 -1.32
N LYS A 176 14.09 -29.00 -1.22
CA LYS A 176 13.49 -30.32 -1.34
C LYS A 176 13.40 -30.51 -2.84
N LEU A 177 14.16 -31.49 -3.33
CA LEU A 177 13.95 -32.03 -4.65
C LEU A 177 12.44 -32.32 -4.83
N GLY A 178 11.77 -31.54 -5.68
CA GLY A 178 10.52 -31.96 -6.34
C GLY A 178 9.17 -31.42 -5.84
N SER A 179 9.06 -30.44 -4.93
CA SER A 179 7.73 -29.86 -4.62
C SER A 179 7.23 -28.94 -5.75
N THR A 180 5.97 -29.11 -6.14
CA THR A 180 5.33 -28.27 -7.17
C THR A 180 4.92 -26.91 -6.60
N VAL A 181 4.79 -25.89 -7.46
CA VAL A 181 4.32 -24.56 -7.03
C VAL A 181 2.94 -24.62 -6.37
N ARG A 182 2.08 -25.53 -6.82
CA ARG A 182 0.75 -25.75 -6.24
C ARG A 182 0.82 -26.25 -4.79
N GLU A 183 1.72 -27.20 -4.50
CA GLU A 183 1.93 -27.68 -3.14
C GLU A 183 2.38 -26.54 -2.22
N GLU A 184 3.29 -25.69 -2.68
CA GLU A 184 3.70 -24.51 -1.92
C GLU A 184 2.52 -23.53 -1.68
N LEU A 185 1.61 -23.35 -2.65
CA LEU A 185 0.42 -22.52 -2.44
C LEU A 185 -0.48 -23.09 -1.34
N PHE A 186 -0.67 -24.41 -1.30
CA PHE A 186 -1.46 -25.06 -0.24
C PHE A 186 -0.79 -25.00 1.13
N GLU A 187 0.54 -25.10 1.18
CA GLU A 187 1.30 -24.92 2.43
C GLU A 187 1.20 -23.48 2.97
N LEU A 188 1.02 -22.49 2.09
CA LEU A 188 0.83 -21.08 2.44
C LEU A 188 -0.64 -20.68 2.66
N ALA A 189 -1.57 -21.64 2.62
CA ALA A 189 -2.99 -21.39 2.73
C ALA A 189 -3.38 -20.92 4.15
N ASP A 190 -4.18 -19.86 4.22
CA ASP A 190 -4.78 -19.35 5.45
C ASP A 190 -6.31 -19.39 5.31
N GLU A 191 -6.97 -20.26 6.07
CA GLU A 191 -8.41 -20.50 5.98
C GLU A 191 -9.26 -19.29 6.44
N GLU A 192 -8.78 -18.48 7.40
CA GLU A 192 -9.48 -17.24 7.76
C GLU A 192 -9.38 -16.20 6.64
N TYR A 193 -8.20 -16.08 6.04
CA TYR A 193 -7.98 -15.20 4.89
C TYR A 193 -8.74 -15.68 3.66
N ARG A 194 -8.81 -16.99 3.41
CA ARG A 194 -9.62 -17.60 2.36
C ARG A 194 -11.09 -17.20 2.48
N LYS A 195 -11.68 -17.35 3.67
CA LYS A 195 -13.08 -16.94 3.95
C LYS A 195 -13.30 -15.45 3.75
N PHE A 196 -12.31 -14.63 4.06
CA PHE A 196 -12.35 -13.19 3.77
C PHE A 196 -12.29 -12.91 2.27
N GLN A 197 -11.39 -13.58 1.53
CA GLN A 197 -11.18 -13.41 0.10
C GLN A 197 -12.41 -13.85 -0.72
N ILE A 198 -13.06 -14.96 -0.35
CA ILE A 198 -14.33 -15.42 -0.96
C ILE A 198 -15.40 -14.33 -0.92
N LYS A 199 -15.47 -13.53 0.17
CA LYS A 199 -16.45 -12.43 0.27
C LYS A 199 -16.11 -11.25 -0.65
N LEU A 200 -14.84 -11.06 -0.99
CA LEU A 200 -14.38 -9.98 -1.87
C LEU A 200 -14.49 -10.33 -3.36
N CYS A 201 -14.40 -11.62 -3.68
CA CYS A 201 -14.48 -12.15 -5.04
C CYS A 201 -15.58 -13.22 -5.10
N PRO A 202 -16.86 -12.83 -4.99
CA PRO A 202 -17.97 -13.77 -4.84
C PRO A 202 -18.19 -14.68 -6.06
N ASN A 203 -17.68 -14.30 -7.22
CA ASN A 203 -17.78 -15.06 -8.48
C ASN A 203 -16.51 -15.86 -8.79
N THR A 204 -15.57 -15.95 -7.85
CA THR A 204 -14.30 -16.64 -8.05
C THR A 204 -14.33 -17.96 -7.30
N GLU A 205 -14.17 -19.05 -8.05
CA GLU A 205 -14.07 -20.41 -7.52
C GLU A 205 -12.63 -20.73 -7.12
N ASN A 206 -12.43 -21.85 -6.40
CA ASN A 206 -11.11 -22.40 -6.09
C ASN A 206 -10.10 -21.38 -5.50
N ILE A 207 -10.52 -20.69 -4.45
CA ILE A 207 -9.62 -19.81 -3.67
C ILE A 207 -8.89 -20.66 -2.62
N VAL A 208 -7.56 -20.62 -2.61
CA VAL A 208 -6.68 -21.31 -1.64
C VAL A 208 -6.60 -20.53 -0.34
N GLY A 209 -6.51 -19.20 -0.41
CA GLY A 209 -6.32 -18.32 0.76
C GLY A 209 -4.87 -17.93 1.00
N VAL A 210 -4.07 -17.68 -0.05
CA VAL A 210 -2.68 -17.22 0.14
C VAL A 210 -2.61 -15.70 0.19
N ARG A 211 -2.03 -15.16 1.26
CA ARG A 211 -1.90 -13.70 1.44
C ARG A 211 -0.99 -13.09 0.38
N LEU A 212 -1.39 -11.93 -0.16
CA LEU A 212 -0.68 -11.23 -1.23
C LEU A 212 0.84 -11.03 -1.02
N PRO A 213 1.35 -10.71 0.19
CA PRO A 213 2.79 -10.59 0.41
C PRO A 213 3.56 -11.91 0.20
N LEU A 214 2.94 -13.06 0.49
CA LEU A 214 3.53 -14.38 0.28
C LEU A 214 3.55 -14.73 -1.20
N LEU A 215 2.44 -14.49 -1.92
CA LEU A 215 2.39 -14.63 -3.38
C LEU A 215 3.44 -13.77 -4.08
N ARG A 216 3.64 -12.51 -3.65
CA ARG A 216 4.67 -11.64 -4.23
C ARG A 216 6.09 -12.18 -4.01
N LYS A 217 6.38 -12.74 -2.82
CA LYS A 217 7.69 -13.37 -2.55
C LYS A 217 7.90 -14.60 -3.42
N LEU A 218 6.87 -15.43 -3.57
CA LEU A 218 6.87 -16.60 -4.44
C LEU A 218 7.11 -16.20 -5.90
N ALA A 219 6.39 -15.18 -6.39
CA ALA A 219 6.56 -14.64 -7.74
C ALA A 219 7.98 -14.13 -7.98
N GLN A 220 8.57 -13.40 -7.02
CA GLN A 220 9.95 -12.92 -7.12
C GLN A 220 10.97 -14.06 -7.13
N ARG A 221 10.73 -15.13 -6.37
CA ARG A 221 11.59 -16.32 -6.37
C ARG A 221 11.56 -17.01 -7.73
N ILE A 222 10.36 -17.23 -8.28
CA ILE A 222 10.17 -17.83 -9.61
C ILE A 222 10.79 -16.96 -10.70
N ALA A 223 10.54 -15.65 -10.67
CA ALA A 223 11.07 -14.67 -11.63
C ALA A 223 12.60 -14.60 -11.67
N LYS A 224 13.28 -14.91 -10.55
CA LYS A 224 14.76 -15.00 -10.47
C LYS A 224 15.31 -16.30 -11.06
N GLY A 225 14.51 -17.36 -11.07
CA GLY A 225 14.85 -18.65 -11.66
C GLY A 225 14.42 -18.74 -13.14
N ASP A 226 14.13 -19.96 -13.59
CA ASP A 226 13.59 -20.20 -14.92
C ASP A 226 12.07 -19.99 -14.94
N TRP A 227 11.68 -18.72 -14.98
CA TRP A 227 10.27 -18.34 -14.97
C TRP A 227 9.55 -18.74 -16.27
N ARG A 228 10.25 -18.93 -17.39
CA ARG A 228 9.62 -19.38 -18.65
C ARG A 228 9.18 -20.82 -18.54
N LYS A 229 10.05 -21.69 -17.99
CA LYS A 229 9.69 -23.06 -17.66
C LYS A 229 8.52 -23.14 -16.68
N TYR A 230 8.44 -22.22 -15.71
CA TYR A 230 7.27 -22.11 -14.85
C TYR A 230 6.01 -21.75 -15.65
N MET A 231 6.07 -20.73 -16.52
CA MET A 231 4.92 -20.32 -17.34
C MET A 231 4.43 -21.43 -18.27
N GLU A 232 5.33 -22.25 -18.81
CA GLU A 232 4.99 -23.43 -19.63
C GLU A 232 4.25 -24.52 -18.84
N ALA A 233 4.52 -24.63 -17.54
CA ALA A 233 3.95 -25.65 -16.67
C ALA A 233 2.84 -25.12 -15.74
N ALA A 234 2.49 -23.83 -15.83
CA ALA A 234 1.58 -23.18 -14.90
C ALA A 234 0.12 -23.62 -15.14
N ASN A 235 -0.54 -24.03 -14.07
CA ASN A 235 -1.98 -24.27 -14.05
C ASN A 235 -2.74 -22.99 -13.66
N ASP A 236 -4.03 -22.94 -13.98
CA ASP A 236 -4.95 -21.85 -13.68
C ASP A 236 -6.23 -22.32 -12.97
N GLU A 237 -6.13 -23.45 -12.23
CA GLU A 237 -7.27 -24.05 -11.53
C GLU A 237 -7.66 -23.25 -10.27
N TYR A 238 -6.67 -22.65 -9.61
CA TYR A 238 -6.86 -21.86 -8.39
C TYR A 238 -6.63 -20.37 -8.63
N PHE A 239 -7.41 -19.54 -7.94
CA PHE A 239 -7.29 -18.07 -7.98
C PHE A 239 -5.83 -17.60 -7.74
N GLU A 240 -5.15 -18.20 -6.77
CA GLU A 240 -3.77 -17.88 -6.44
C GLU A 240 -2.76 -18.30 -7.50
N GLU A 241 -3.03 -19.35 -8.28
CA GLU A 241 -2.18 -19.75 -9.41
C GLU A 241 -2.23 -18.70 -10.52
N VAL A 242 -3.42 -18.21 -10.86
CA VAL A 242 -3.60 -17.13 -11.86
C VAL A 242 -2.96 -15.83 -11.35
N MET A 243 -3.18 -15.46 -10.09
CA MET A 243 -2.51 -14.32 -9.46
C MET A 243 -0.99 -14.41 -9.55
N LEU A 244 -0.43 -15.60 -9.28
CA LEU A 244 1.00 -15.84 -9.29
C LEU A 244 1.59 -15.68 -10.69
N GLN A 245 0.95 -16.22 -11.72
CA GLN A 245 1.36 -16.05 -13.12
C GLN A 245 1.52 -14.56 -13.48
N GLY A 246 0.50 -13.73 -13.19
CA GLY A 246 0.56 -12.29 -13.47
C GLY A 246 1.66 -11.56 -12.70
N MET A 247 1.93 -11.95 -11.44
CA MET A 247 3.03 -11.35 -10.66
C MET A 247 4.41 -11.79 -11.16
N VAL A 248 4.54 -13.03 -11.64
CA VAL A 248 5.78 -13.53 -12.25
C VAL A 248 6.07 -12.76 -13.53
N ILE A 249 5.08 -12.58 -14.41
CA ILE A 249 5.22 -11.78 -15.65
C ILE A 249 5.73 -10.37 -15.33
N GLY A 250 5.11 -9.69 -14.34
CA GLY A 250 5.52 -8.32 -13.96
C GLY A 250 6.88 -8.23 -13.24
N SER A 251 7.34 -9.34 -12.64
CA SER A 251 8.64 -9.40 -11.94
C SER A 251 9.76 -9.97 -12.81
N ALA A 252 9.44 -10.53 -13.97
CA ALA A 252 10.38 -11.17 -14.88
C ALA A 252 11.42 -10.18 -15.40
N LYS A 253 12.68 -10.60 -15.41
CA LYS A 253 13.76 -9.85 -16.05
C LYS A 253 13.74 -10.14 -17.56
N ALA A 254 12.86 -9.47 -18.29
CA ALA A 254 12.67 -9.64 -19.72
C ALA A 254 12.50 -8.30 -20.46
N GLY A 255 12.65 -8.33 -21.78
CA GLY A 255 12.38 -7.17 -22.65
C GLY A 255 10.87 -6.86 -22.70
N VAL A 256 10.53 -5.64 -23.15
CA VAL A 256 9.12 -5.23 -23.21
C VAL A 256 8.30 -6.13 -24.14
N GLU A 257 8.82 -6.53 -25.30
CA GLU A 257 8.08 -7.40 -26.22
C GLU A 257 7.80 -8.78 -25.62
N ASP A 258 8.76 -9.38 -24.93
CA ASP A 258 8.56 -10.64 -24.21
C ASP A 258 7.46 -10.50 -23.16
N VAL A 259 7.53 -9.46 -22.31
CA VAL A 259 6.53 -9.23 -21.26
C VAL A 259 5.15 -9.00 -21.87
N LEU A 260 5.06 -8.25 -22.96
CA LEU A 260 3.79 -7.99 -23.65
C LEU A 260 3.22 -9.24 -24.32
N SER A 261 4.06 -10.13 -24.83
CA SER A 261 3.63 -11.44 -25.34
C SER A 261 2.97 -12.26 -24.22
N TYR A 262 3.65 -12.44 -23.08
CA TYR A 262 3.06 -13.15 -21.94
C TYR A 262 1.85 -12.42 -21.35
N ALA A 263 1.82 -11.10 -21.38
CA ALA A 263 0.65 -10.33 -20.97
C ALA A 263 -0.55 -10.59 -21.89
N ALA A 264 -0.32 -10.69 -23.20
CA ALA A 264 -1.38 -11.00 -24.16
C ALA A 264 -2.02 -12.37 -23.89
N ASP A 265 -1.23 -13.36 -23.52
CA ASP A 265 -1.70 -14.70 -23.14
C ASP A 265 -2.37 -14.72 -21.76
N PHE A 266 -1.95 -13.82 -20.85
CA PHE A 266 -2.45 -13.75 -19.49
C PHE A 266 -3.78 -13.01 -19.38
N VAL A 267 -3.98 -11.93 -20.13
CA VAL A 267 -5.17 -11.07 -20.04
C VAL A 267 -6.50 -11.85 -20.20
N PRO A 268 -6.63 -12.82 -21.13
CA PRO A 268 -7.83 -13.66 -21.23
C PRO A 268 -8.13 -14.52 -19.99
N LYS A 269 -7.14 -14.75 -19.11
CA LYS A 269 -7.32 -15.51 -17.86
C LYS A 269 -7.88 -14.67 -16.71
N ILE A 270 -8.02 -13.35 -16.90
CA ILE A 270 -8.51 -12.44 -15.87
C ILE A 270 -10.05 -12.54 -15.81
N ASP A 271 -10.57 -13.02 -14.69
CA ASP A 271 -12.01 -13.21 -14.44
C ASP A 271 -12.52 -12.44 -13.21
N ASN A 272 -11.64 -11.71 -12.53
CA ASN A 272 -11.99 -10.94 -11.35
C ASN A 272 -11.10 -9.69 -11.20
N TRP A 273 -11.60 -8.73 -10.40
CA TRP A 273 -10.95 -7.44 -10.21
C TRP A 273 -9.60 -7.55 -9.48
N ALA A 274 -9.43 -8.51 -8.58
CA ALA A 274 -8.21 -8.63 -7.77
C ALA A 274 -7.02 -9.12 -8.62
N VAL A 275 -7.26 -10.07 -9.52
CA VAL A 275 -6.27 -10.51 -10.53
C VAL A 275 -5.91 -9.34 -11.44
N CYS A 276 -6.91 -8.67 -12.00
CA CYS A 276 -6.73 -7.53 -12.91
C CYS A 276 -5.83 -6.45 -12.30
N ASP A 277 -6.21 -5.95 -11.12
CA ASP A 277 -5.56 -4.80 -10.49
C ASP A 277 -4.16 -5.18 -9.99
N SER A 278 -3.98 -6.41 -9.50
CA SER A 278 -2.67 -6.92 -9.08
C SER A 278 -1.72 -7.06 -10.26
N PHE A 279 -2.20 -7.56 -11.40
CA PHE A 279 -1.42 -7.70 -12.63
C PHE A 279 -1.02 -6.34 -13.20
N CYS A 280 -1.97 -5.41 -13.34
CA CYS A 280 -1.65 -4.04 -13.77
C CYS A 280 -0.60 -3.40 -12.85
N GLY A 281 -0.74 -3.61 -11.54
CA GLY A 281 0.21 -3.16 -10.54
C GLY A 281 1.61 -3.77 -10.66
N SER A 282 1.74 -4.99 -11.18
CA SER A 282 3.02 -5.70 -11.35
C SER A 282 3.80 -5.27 -12.59
N LEU A 283 3.13 -4.77 -13.64
CA LEU A 283 3.73 -4.34 -14.93
C LEU A 283 4.56 -3.05 -14.85
N LYS A 284 5.51 -2.99 -13.92
CA LYS A 284 6.38 -1.81 -13.68
C LYS A 284 7.27 -1.46 -14.87
N ILE A 285 7.48 -2.40 -15.80
CA ILE A 285 8.19 -2.16 -17.07
C ILE A 285 7.55 -1.03 -17.90
N THR A 286 6.25 -0.78 -17.70
CA THR A 286 5.48 0.29 -18.35
C THR A 286 6.11 1.67 -18.12
N ASN A 287 6.66 1.94 -16.93
CA ASN A 287 7.29 3.24 -16.63
C ASN A 287 8.43 3.58 -17.61
N LYS A 288 9.14 2.57 -18.11
CA LYS A 288 10.26 2.74 -19.06
C LYS A 288 9.84 2.61 -20.52
N ASN A 289 8.62 2.12 -20.79
CA ASN A 289 8.16 1.75 -22.13
C ASN A 289 6.74 2.28 -22.42
N LYS A 290 6.40 3.47 -21.89
CA LYS A 290 5.04 4.02 -21.94
C LYS A 290 4.44 4.04 -23.33
N ALA A 291 5.18 4.48 -24.36
CA ALA A 291 4.67 4.56 -25.73
C ALA A 291 4.30 3.18 -26.29
N ARG A 292 5.19 2.19 -26.14
CA ARG A 292 4.95 0.84 -26.63
C ARG A 292 3.80 0.13 -25.90
N VAL A 293 3.74 0.28 -24.57
CA VAL A 293 2.63 -0.27 -23.77
C VAL A 293 1.32 0.46 -24.05
N TRP A 294 1.36 1.75 -24.40
CA TRP A 294 0.17 2.52 -24.77
C TRP A 294 -0.49 1.94 -26.01
N GLU A 295 0.31 1.66 -27.05
CA GLU A 295 -0.13 0.98 -28.27
C GLU A 295 -0.73 -0.39 -27.95
N PHE A 296 -0.07 -1.17 -27.09
CA PHE A 296 -0.53 -2.49 -26.67
C PHE A 296 -1.87 -2.46 -25.93
N ILE A 297 -2.20 -1.43 -25.16
CA ILE A 297 -3.49 -1.41 -24.43
C ILE A 297 -4.65 -0.88 -25.27
N GLN A 298 -4.40 -0.28 -26.45
CA GLN A 298 -5.47 0.33 -27.26
C GLN A 298 -6.50 -0.69 -27.75
N HIS A 299 -6.10 -1.90 -28.14
CA HIS A 299 -7.06 -2.89 -28.67
C HIS A 299 -7.99 -3.42 -27.59
N TYR A 300 -7.53 -3.51 -26.34
CA TYR A 300 -8.34 -3.97 -25.21
C TYR A 300 -9.45 -2.99 -24.82
N LEU A 301 -9.28 -1.67 -25.08
CA LEU A 301 -10.33 -0.67 -24.84
C LEU A 301 -11.57 -0.87 -25.72
N HIS A 302 -11.43 -1.61 -26.82
CA HIS A 302 -12.49 -1.90 -27.79
C HIS A 302 -12.92 -3.38 -27.75
N SER A 303 -12.51 -4.13 -26.73
CA SER A 303 -12.91 -5.52 -26.56
C SER A 303 -14.37 -5.62 -26.13
N ASP A 304 -15.02 -6.74 -26.45
CA ASP A 304 -16.35 -7.09 -25.91
C ASP A 304 -16.26 -7.82 -24.56
N LYS A 305 -15.04 -8.11 -24.07
CA LYS A 305 -14.83 -8.81 -22.79
C LYS A 305 -14.58 -7.84 -21.65
N GLU A 306 -15.38 -7.97 -20.60
CA GLU A 306 -15.35 -7.07 -19.43
C GLU A 306 -13.96 -6.86 -18.83
N PHE A 307 -13.22 -7.94 -18.56
CA PHE A 307 -11.91 -7.85 -17.91
C PHE A 307 -10.77 -7.43 -18.83
N GLU A 308 -10.92 -7.59 -20.15
CA GLU A 308 -9.98 -7.02 -21.12
C GLU A 308 -10.06 -5.49 -21.11
N ILE A 309 -11.28 -4.94 -21.16
CA ILE A 309 -11.50 -3.50 -21.05
C ILE A 309 -11.03 -2.99 -19.68
N ARG A 310 -11.39 -3.70 -18.59
CA ARG A 310 -10.94 -3.35 -17.23
C ARG A 310 -9.41 -3.27 -17.16
N PHE A 311 -8.71 -4.25 -17.70
CA PHE A 311 -7.25 -4.27 -17.75
C PHE A 311 -6.71 -3.00 -18.41
N ALA A 312 -7.23 -2.63 -19.58
CA ALA A 312 -6.79 -1.42 -20.27
C ALA A 312 -7.05 -0.15 -19.45
N VAL A 313 -8.24 0.00 -18.87
CA VAL A 313 -8.61 1.15 -18.04
C VAL A 313 -7.73 1.25 -16.78
N VAL A 314 -7.44 0.13 -16.13
CA VAL A 314 -6.59 0.11 -14.92
C VAL A 314 -5.13 0.38 -15.28
N MET A 315 -4.67 -0.02 -16.47
CA MET A 315 -3.35 0.37 -16.99
C MET A 315 -3.28 1.88 -17.25
N LEU A 316 -4.31 2.49 -17.85
CA LEU A 316 -4.41 3.96 -18.00
C LEU A 316 -4.32 4.66 -16.64
N LEU A 317 -5.11 4.20 -15.67
CA LEU A 317 -5.13 4.73 -14.31
C LEU A 317 -3.75 4.65 -13.64
N GLY A 318 -3.09 3.50 -13.74
CA GLY A 318 -1.84 3.21 -13.05
C GLY A 318 -0.63 3.96 -13.60
N TYR A 319 -0.57 4.22 -14.91
CA TYR A 319 0.66 4.65 -15.58
C TYR A 319 0.55 5.90 -16.46
N TYR A 320 -0.67 6.31 -16.85
CA TYR A 320 -0.88 7.34 -17.88
C TYR A 320 -1.63 8.58 -17.39
N ILE A 321 -2.00 8.68 -16.11
CA ILE A 321 -2.53 9.93 -15.56
C ILE A 321 -1.34 10.84 -15.19
N ASP A 322 -0.82 11.52 -16.22
CA ASP A 322 0.22 12.55 -16.21
C ASP A 322 -0.05 13.65 -17.25
N GLU A 323 0.72 14.75 -17.21
CA GLU A 323 0.54 15.94 -18.06
C GLU A 323 0.51 15.64 -19.57
N TYR A 324 1.25 14.62 -20.03
CA TYR A 324 1.40 14.33 -21.45
C TYR A 324 0.24 13.48 -22.00
N TYR A 325 -0.35 12.64 -21.16
CA TYR A 325 -1.39 11.69 -21.56
C TYR A 325 -2.81 12.07 -21.11
N ILE A 326 -2.97 13.00 -20.15
CA ILE A 326 -4.26 13.30 -19.51
C ILE A 326 -5.42 13.53 -20.50
N ASP A 327 -5.24 14.38 -21.51
CA ASP A 327 -6.33 14.70 -22.45
C ASP A 327 -6.74 13.48 -23.28
N ARG A 328 -5.76 12.67 -23.68
CA ARG A 328 -5.99 11.40 -24.39
C ARG A 328 -6.63 10.36 -23.48
N VAL A 329 -6.23 10.30 -22.22
CA VAL A 329 -6.83 9.39 -21.23
C VAL A 329 -8.30 9.73 -21.02
N LEU A 330 -8.65 11.00 -20.78
CA LEU A 330 -10.03 11.43 -20.62
C LEU A 330 -10.86 11.06 -21.86
N LYS A 331 -10.35 11.34 -23.07
CA LYS A 331 -11.01 10.94 -24.32
C LYS A 331 -11.22 9.44 -24.46
N LEU A 332 -10.22 8.62 -24.10
CA LEU A 332 -10.34 7.17 -24.15
C LEU A 332 -11.36 6.66 -23.14
N LEU A 333 -11.35 7.17 -21.91
CA LEU A 333 -12.34 6.84 -20.88
C LEU A 333 -13.76 7.19 -21.35
N ASP A 334 -13.93 8.34 -21.98
CA ASP A 334 -15.22 8.79 -22.53
C ASP A 334 -15.72 7.95 -23.70
N GLY A 335 -14.83 7.18 -24.35
CA GLY A 335 -15.15 6.28 -25.45
C GLY A 335 -15.49 4.85 -25.02
N VAL A 336 -15.23 4.47 -23.76
CA VAL A 336 -15.50 3.10 -23.28
C VAL A 336 -17.02 2.87 -23.22
N ARG A 337 -17.50 1.81 -23.90
CA ARG A 337 -18.92 1.39 -23.91
C ARG A 337 -19.02 -0.09 -23.56
N HIS A 338 -19.46 -0.40 -22.35
CA HIS A 338 -19.67 -1.79 -21.91
C HIS A 338 -20.59 -1.83 -20.68
N ASP A 339 -21.48 -2.82 -20.59
CA ASP A 339 -22.48 -2.89 -19.51
C ASP A 339 -21.99 -3.53 -18.22
N GLY A 340 -20.89 -4.28 -18.29
CA GLY A 340 -20.24 -4.94 -17.16
C GLY A 340 -19.89 -3.98 -16.02
N TYR A 341 -20.26 -4.40 -14.80
CA TYR A 341 -20.08 -3.64 -13.57
C TYR A 341 -18.61 -3.26 -13.31
N TYR A 342 -17.67 -4.17 -13.55
CA TYR A 342 -16.26 -3.97 -13.27
C TYR A 342 -15.60 -3.01 -14.25
N VAL A 343 -16.09 -2.89 -15.49
CA VAL A 343 -15.65 -1.86 -16.43
C VAL A 343 -16.13 -0.50 -15.96
N LYS A 344 -17.44 -0.35 -15.71
CA LYS A 344 -18.03 0.90 -15.22
C LYS A 344 -17.35 1.40 -13.93
N MET A 345 -17.04 0.49 -13.01
CA MET A 345 -16.30 0.79 -11.79
C MET A 345 -14.84 1.22 -12.02
N ALA A 346 -14.16 0.62 -13.01
CA ALA A 346 -12.80 0.99 -13.37
C ALA A 346 -12.75 2.37 -14.03
N VAL A 347 -13.66 2.66 -14.95
CA VAL A 347 -13.80 3.99 -15.58
C VAL A 347 -14.06 5.05 -14.51
N ALA A 348 -15.05 4.81 -13.63
CA ALA A 348 -15.36 5.73 -12.55
C ALA A 348 -14.18 5.98 -11.60
N TRP A 349 -13.39 4.94 -11.33
CA TRP A 349 -12.17 5.08 -10.55
C TRP A 349 -11.12 5.90 -11.29
N ALA A 350 -10.87 5.62 -12.57
CA ALA A 350 -9.89 6.35 -13.37
C ALA A 350 -10.23 7.84 -13.46
N VAL A 351 -11.49 8.21 -13.76
CA VAL A 351 -11.96 9.60 -13.80
C VAL A 351 -11.75 10.30 -12.46
N SER A 352 -12.04 9.62 -11.33
CA SER A 352 -11.79 10.21 -10.01
C SER A 352 -10.32 10.49 -9.74
N ILE A 353 -9.41 9.64 -10.24
CA ILE A 353 -7.96 9.86 -10.12
C ILE A 353 -7.51 10.98 -11.07
N CYS A 354 -8.08 11.07 -12.27
CA CYS A 354 -7.88 12.21 -13.17
C CYS A 354 -8.24 13.51 -12.46
N PHE A 355 -9.40 13.59 -11.81
CA PHE A 355 -9.83 14.79 -11.09
C PHE A 355 -8.89 15.16 -9.95
N ILE A 356 -8.44 14.16 -9.18
CA ILE A 356 -7.52 14.36 -8.06
C ILE A 356 -6.15 14.91 -8.50
N LYS A 357 -5.69 14.56 -9.71
CA LYS A 357 -4.38 14.97 -10.25
C LYS A 357 -4.46 16.21 -11.15
N PHE A 358 -5.54 16.34 -11.91
CA PHE A 358 -5.79 17.35 -12.94
C PHE A 358 -7.23 17.88 -12.80
N PRO A 359 -7.54 18.62 -11.73
CA PRO A 359 -8.90 19.02 -11.39
C PRO A 359 -9.55 19.87 -12.48
N GLU A 360 -8.82 20.87 -13.02
CA GLU A 360 -9.34 21.78 -14.06
C GLU A 360 -9.72 21.02 -15.34
N LYS A 361 -8.77 20.28 -15.92
CA LYS A 361 -9.00 19.47 -17.13
C LYS A 361 -10.12 18.43 -16.96
N THR A 362 -10.18 17.82 -15.78
CA THR A 362 -11.22 16.81 -15.52
C THR A 362 -12.58 17.43 -15.27
N MET A 363 -12.63 18.63 -14.68
CA MET A 363 -13.88 19.38 -14.49
C MET A 363 -14.47 19.78 -15.84
N GLU A 364 -13.67 20.36 -16.74
CA GLU A 364 -14.08 20.69 -18.11
C GLU A 364 -14.60 19.45 -18.85
N TYR A 365 -13.88 18.34 -18.75
CA TYR A 365 -14.34 17.06 -19.30
C TYR A 365 -15.69 16.60 -18.73
N LEU A 366 -15.90 16.70 -17.42
CA LEU A 366 -17.13 16.21 -16.78
C LEU A 366 -18.36 16.99 -17.24
N GLU A 367 -18.23 18.29 -17.52
CA GLU A 367 -19.32 19.14 -18.02
C GLU A 367 -19.92 18.59 -19.32
N ASP A 368 -19.08 18.11 -20.24
CA ASP A 368 -19.49 17.65 -21.58
C ASP A 368 -19.29 16.14 -21.84
N SER A 369 -19.03 15.34 -20.80
CA SER A 369 -18.72 13.91 -20.97
C SER A 369 -19.89 13.08 -21.53
N ASN A 370 -19.57 12.10 -22.36
CA ASN A 370 -20.50 11.13 -22.95
C ASN A 370 -20.56 9.80 -22.16
N LEU A 371 -20.04 9.76 -20.93
CA LEU A 371 -20.19 8.62 -20.04
C LEU A 371 -21.67 8.28 -19.78
N ASP A 372 -21.96 6.99 -19.66
CA ASP A 372 -23.26 6.53 -19.17
C ASP A 372 -23.52 7.04 -17.75
N ASP A 373 -24.80 7.20 -17.39
CA ASP A 373 -25.20 7.81 -16.12
C ASP A 373 -24.65 7.07 -14.90
N PHE A 374 -24.47 5.75 -14.98
CA PHE A 374 -23.87 5.00 -13.89
C PHE A 374 -22.39 5.35 -13.74
N SER A 375 -21.58 5.23 -14.80
CA SER A 375 -20.14 5.54 -14.74
C SER A 375 -19.88 6.99 -14.36
N TYR A 376 -20.67 7.92 -14.92
CA TYR A 376 -20.61 9.33 -14.60
C TYR A 376 -20.91 9.59 -13.12
N ASN A 377 -22.07 9.16 -12.63
CA ASN A 377 -22.45 9.39 -11.23
C ASN A 377 -21.52 8.70 -10.24
N LYS A 378 -20.98 7.52 -10.62
CA LYS A 378 -20.01 6.80 -9.81
C LYS A 378 -18.65 7.52 -9.75
N SER A 379 -18.26 8.21 -10.82
CA SER A 379 -17.09 9.09 -10.85
C SER A 379 -17.25 10.22 -9.83
N LEU A 380 -18.39 10.94 -9.88
CA LEU A 380 -18.71 12.02 -8.94
C LEU A 380 -18.69 11.51 -7.48
N GLN A 381 -19.30 10.35 -7.23
CA GLN A 381 -19.26 9.72 -5.90
C GLN A 381 -17.81 9.53 -5.42
N LYS A 382 -16.96 8.88 -6.22
CA LYS A 382 -15.56 8.61 -5.87
C LYS A 382 -14.73 9.87 -5.66
N ILE A 383 -14.97 10.92 -6.46
CA ILE A 383 -14.37 12.25 -6.26
C ILE A 383 -14.75 12.78 -4.87
N THR A 384 -16.03 12.67 -4.48
CA THR A 384 -16.50 13.20 -3.19
C THR A 384 -16.07 12.40 -1.97
N GLU A 385 -15.75 11.11 -2.14
CA GLU A 385 -15.18 10.24 -1.10
C GLU A 385 -13.69 10.52 -0.86
N SER A 386 -12.99 11.14 -1.81
CA SER A 386 -11.58 11.47 -1.68
C SER A 386 -11.34 12.53 -0.60
N LEU A 387 -10.40 12.26 0.32
CA LEU A 387 -9.93 13.25 1.29
C LEU A 387 -9.08 14.35 0.66
N ARG A 388 -8.66 14.19 -0.60
CA ARG A 388 -7.83 15.14 -1.35
C ARG A 388 -8.63 16.25 -2.04
N VAL A 389 -9.95 16.21 -1.94
CA VAL A 389 -10.86 17.22 -2.52
C VAL A 389 -11.51 17.99 -1.38
N ASP A 390 -11.49 19.32 -1.47
CA ASP A 390 -12.02 20.21 -0.44
C ASP A 390 -13.57 20.19 -0.40
N LYS A 391 -14.15 20.82 0.62
CA LYS A 391 -15.59 20.78 0.85
C LYS A 391 -16.41 21.53 -0.20
N GLU A 392 -15.90 22.64 -0.71
CA GLU A 392 -16.58 23.48 -1.68
C GLU A 392 -16.64 22.78 -3.03
N THR A 393 -15.51 22.25 -3.50
CA THR A 393 -15.44 21.43 -4.71
C THR A 393 -16.36 20.21 -4.61
N LYS A 394 -16.42 19.55 -3.45
CA LYS A 394 -17.36 18.43 -3.22
C LYS A 394 -18.82 18.84 -3.33
N HIS A 395 -19.18 20.07 -2.99
CA HIS A 395 -20.54 20.57 -3.14
C HIS A 395 -20.91 20.72 -4.62
N ILE A 396 -20.01 21.29 -5.42
CA ILE A 396 -20.15 21.43 -6.87
C ILE A 396 -20.27 20.06 -7.53
N ILE A 397 -19.34 19.13 -7.25
CA ILE A 397 -19.36 17.78 -7.83
C ILE A 397 -20.66 17.03 -7.53
N ARG A 398 -21.29 17.25 -6.36
CA ARG A 398 -22.57 16.63 -6.03
C ARG A 398 -23.74 17.21 -6.82
N SER A 399 -23.70 18.50 -7.18
CA SER A 399 -24.78 19.13 -7.95
C SER A 399 -24.81 18.70 -9.41
N MET A 400 -23.69 18.20 -9.93
CA MET A 400 -23.55 17.72 -11.32
C MET A 400 -24.22 16.37 -11.62
N LYS A 401 -24.81 15.70 -10.62
CA LYS A 401 -25.35 14.34 -10.74
C LYS A 401 -26.42 14.24 -11.85
N ARG A 402 -26.26 13.27 -12.76
CA ARG A 402 -27.25 12.94 -13.81
C ARG A 402 -28.38 12.09 -13.21
N LYS A 403 -29.59 12.24 -13.77
CA LYS A 403 -30.80 11.58 -13.26
C LYS A 403 -30.96 10.18 -13.76
#